data_AF-A0A7J8LYY1-F1
#
_entry.id   AF-A0A7J8LYY1-F1
#
_cell.length_a   1.000
_cell.length_b   1.000
_cell.length_c   1.000
_cell.angle_alpha   90.00
_cell.angle_beta   90.00
_cell.angle_gamma   90.00
#
_symmetry.space_group_name_H-M   'P 1'
#
loop_
_entity.id
_entity.type
_entity.pdbx_description
1 polymer ?
#
loop_
_entity_poly.entity_id
_entity_poly.type
_entity_poly.pdbx_seq_one_letter_code
_entity_poly.pdbx_strand_id
1 'polypeptide(L)'
;HHCLELLAKSLLDLVAQGIVKEADVDSFNLPIYLPYKEKVVEIVEKEGSFEIKQLQLFVMDTDPLSKDEKVRNKEFYMKMGNNIANTFRDGLEPILCCHFGDAILDELFRKFALHVADDPNSSMHQ
;
A
#
# COMPACT_ATOMS: atom_id res chain seq x y z
N HIS A 1 -3.69 2.49 5.36
CA HIS A 1 -4.61 1.69 4.52
C HIS A 1 -4.62 2.13 3.05
N HIS A 2 -4.50 3.42 2.79
CA HIS A 2 -4.53 4.04 1.46
C HIS A 2 -3.65 3.39 0.38
N CYS A 3 -2.40 3.02 0.67
CA CYS A 3 -1.53 2.37 -0.32
C CYS A 3 -2.08 1.02 -0.84
N LEU A 4 -2.84 0.28 -0.03
CA LEU A 4 -3.48 -0.97 -0.48
C LEU A 4 -4.62 -0.70 -1.47
N GLU A 5 -5.33 0.42 -1.31
CA GLU A 5 -6.37 0.85 -2.25
C GLU A 5 -5.76 1.25 -3.60
N LEU A 6 -4.60 1.94 -3.58
CA LEU A 6 -3.86 2.27 -4.79
C LEU A 6 -3.29 1.01 -5.48
N LEU A 7 -2.89 -0.02 -4.72
CA LEU A 7 -2.51 -1.32 -5.29
C LEU A 7 -3.70 -2.03 -5.94
N ALA A 8 -4.86 -2.04 -5.27
CA ALA A 8 -6.09 -2.58 -5.83
C ALA A 8 -6.51 -1.85 -7.12
N LYS A 9 -6.42 -0.52 -7.13
CA LYS A 9 -6.64 0.29 -8.34
C LYS A 9 -5.70 -0.10 -9.48
N SER A 10 -4.43 -0.38 -9.16
CA SER A 10 -3.44 -0.85 -10.14
C SER A 10 -3.81 -2.21 -10.73
N LEU A 11 -4.35 -3.13 -9.92
CA LEU A 11 -4.90 -4.41 -10.41
C LEU A 11 -6.11 -4.21 -11.33
N LEU A 12 -7.03 -3.31 -10.97
CA LEU A 12 -8.19 -2.98 -11.81
C LEU A 12 -7.80 -2.36 -13.15
N ASP A 13 -6.74 -1.56 -13.19
CA ASP A 13 -6.17 -1.06 -14.44
C ASP A 13 -5.67 -2.21 -15.34
N LEU A 14 -5.10 -3.28 -14.77
CA LEU A 14 -4.68 -4.46 -15.53
C LEU A 14 -5.87 -5.26 -16.04
N VAL A 15 -6.96 -5.30 -15.28
CA VAL A 15 -8.24 -5.88 -15.73
C VAL A 15 -8.79 -5.11 -16.91
N ALA A 16 -8.82 -3.78 -16.85
CA ALA A 16 -9.27 -2.93 -17.95
C ALA A 16 -8.42 -3.10 -19.22
N GLN A 17 -7.15 -3.49 -19.08
CA GLN A 17 -6.25 -3.80 -20.20
C GLN A 17 -6.33 -5.26 -20.68
N GLY A 18 -7.10 -6.11 -20.00
CA GLY A 18 -7.22 -7.54 -20.32
C GLY A 18 -5.99 -8.37 -19.95
N ILE A 19 -5.06 -7.82 -19.16
CA ILE A 19 -3.85 -8.52 -18.68
C ILE A 19 -4.20 -9.48 -17.53
N VAL A 20 -5.15 -9.07 -16.67
CA VAL A 20 -5.65 -9.85 -15.53
C VAL A 20 -7.15 -10.08 -15.71
N LYS A 21 -7.66 -11.23 -15.28
CA LYS A 21 -9.11 -11.47 -15.27
C LYS A 21 -9.72 -10.86 -14.01
N GLU A 22 -10.88 -10.25 -14.15
CA GLU A 22 -11.64 -9.69 -13.02
C GLU A 22 -11.88 -10.74 -11.92
N ALA A 23 -12.25 -11.96 -12.29
CA ALA A 23 -12.46 -13.07 -11.35
C ALA A 23 -11.20 -13.45 -10.54
N ASP A 24 -10.00 -13.23 -11.10
CA ASP A 24 -8.76 -13.48 -10.37
C ASP A 24 -8.52 -12.38 -9.32
N VAL A 25 -8.95 -11.14 -9.59
CA VAL A 25 -8.91 -10.04 -8.60
C VAL A 25 -9.96 -10.27 -7.52
N ASP A 26 -11.19 -10.64 -7.88
CA ASP A 26 -12.28 -10.87 -6.92
C ASP A 26 -12.00 -12.02 -5.95
N SER A 27 -11.23 -13.03 -6.39
CA SER A 27 -10.85 -14.17 -5.56
C SER A 27 -9.58 -13.91 -4.72
N PHE A 28 -8.85 -12.83 -5.00
CA PHE A 28 -7.62 -12.49 -4.29
C PHE A 28 -7.91 -11.75 -2.99
N ASN A 29 -7.25 -12.17 -1.90
CA ASN A 29 -7.26 -11.46 -0.63
C ASN A 29 -5.85 -11.40 -0.06
N LEU A 30 -5.49 -10.25 0.52
CA LEU A 30 -4.21 -10.11 1.21
C LEU A 30 -4.32 -10.65 2.64
N PRO A 31 -3.39 -11.54 3.07
CA PRO A 31 -3.38 -12.08 4.43
C PRO A 31 -2.78 -11.08 5.43
N ILE A 32 -3.25 -9.83 5.41
CA ILE A 32 -2.73 -8.73 6.23
C ILE A 32 -3.87 -8.17 7.08
N TYR A 33 -3.66 -8.17 8.40
CA TYR A 33 -4.52 -7.48 9.34
C TYR A 33 -3.75 -6.29 9.92
N LEU A 34 -4.30 -5.09 9.74
CA LEU A 34 -3.75 -3.86 10.31
C LEU A 34 -4.56 -3.53 11.58
N PRO A 35 -4.06 -3.85 12.78
CA PRO A 35 -4.78 -3.57 14.02
C PRO A 35 -4.75 -2.07 14.33
N TYR A 36 -5.84 -1.57 14.89
CA TYR A 36 -5.86 -0.26 15.55
C TYR A 36 -5.34 -0.38 16.99
N LYS A 37 -4.92 0.75 17.58
CA LYS A 37 -4.26 0.80 18.88
C LYS A 37 -5.03 0.06 19.98
N GLU A 38 -6.34 0.31 20.06
CA GLU A 38 -7.21 -0.26 21.09
C GLU A 38 -7.34 -1.79 20.93
N LYS A 39 -7.25 -2.31 19.69
CA LYS A 39 -7.27 -3.76 19.47
C LYS A 39 -6.03 -4.44 20.02
N VAL A 40 -4.87 -3.79 19.88
CA VAL A 40 -3.62 -4.28 20.46
C VAL A 40 -3.72 -4.33 21.98
N VAL A 41 -4.28 -3.29 22.61
CA VAL A 41 -4.51 -3.24 24.07
C VAL A 41 -5.42 -4.38 24.52
N GLU A 42 -6.58 -4.54 23.87
CA GLU A 42 -7.56 -5.59 24.19
C GLU A 42 -6.93 -7.00 24.16
N ILE A 43 -6.10 -7.29 23.15
CA ILE A 43 -5.46 -8.59 23.00
C ILE A 43 -4.45 -8.84 24.13
N VAL A 44 -3.62 -7.85 24.46
CA VAL A 44 -2.60 -7.98 25.51
C VAL A 44 -3.24 -8.14 26.89
N GLU A 45 -4.26 -7.34 27.21
CA GLU A 45 -4.98 -7.42 28.47
C GLU A 45 -5.72 -8.76 28.63
N LYS A 46 -6.32 -9.26 27.54
CA LYS A 46 -7.01 -10.55 27.54
C LYS A 46 -6.06 -11.73 27.73
N GLU A 47 -4.84 -11.64 27.19
CA GLU A 47 -3.82 -12.69 27.33
C GLU A 47 -3.19 -12.68 28.74
N GLY A 48 -2.85 -11.50 29.26
CA GLY A 48 -2.52 -11.29 30.67
C GLY A 48 -1.07 -11.55 31.09
N SER A 49 -0.18 -12.01 30.20
CA SER A 49 1.24 -12.25 30.52
C SER A 49 2.10 -10.97 30.43
N PHE A 50 1.61 -9.93 29.78
CA PHE A 50 2.35 -8.70 29.53
C PHE A 50 1.60 -7.46 30.04
N GLU A 51 2.35 -6.46 30.49
CA GLU A 51 1.83 -5.14 30.85
C GLU A 51 2.33 -4.10 29.83
N ILE A 52 1.40 -3.37 29.22
CA ILE A 52 1.75 -2.28 28.30
C ILE A 52 2.23 -1.07 29.10
N LYS A 53 3.55 -0.85 29.13
CA LYS A 53 4.13 0.37 29.74
C LYS A 53 3.99 1.61 28.86
N GLN A 54 4.06 1.43 27.55
CA GLN A 54 3.99 2.52 26.57
C GLN A 54 3.49 2.00 25.23
N LEU A 55 2.53 2.71 24.62
CA LEU A 55 2.03 2.42 23.28
C LEU A 55 1.82 3.74 22.52
N GLN A 56 2.61 3.93 21.46
CA GLN A 56 2.64 5.14 20.64
C GLN A 56 2.27 4.83 19.19
N LEU A 57 1.53 5.74 18.57
CA LEU A 57 1.26 5.74 17.15
C LEU A 57 2.12 6.83 16.51
N PHE A 58 2.87 6.46 15.48
CA PHE A 58 3.63 7.42 14.68
C PHE A 58 2.89 7.62 13.37
N VAL A 59 2.32 8.81 13.19
CA VAL A 59 1.77 9.22 11.90
C VAL A 59 2.91 9.82 11.10
N MET A 60 3.22 9.22 9.96
CA MET A 60 4.24 9.74 9.06
C MET A 60 3.62 10.85 8.20
N ASP A 61 3.56 12.05 8.76
CA ASP A 61 3.05 13.22 8.05
C ASP A 61 4.03 13.59 6.92
N THR A 62 3.58 13.37 5.69
CA THR A 62 4.43 13.50 4.50
C THR A 62 3.73 14.27 3.39
N ASP A 63 3.04 15.38 3.70
CA ASP A 63 3.11 16.57 2.83
C ASP A 63 2.49 17.86 3.41
N PRO A 64 3.26 18.95 3.56
CA PRO A 64 2.72 20.30 3.73
C PRO A 64 2.55 21.06 2.40
N LEU A 65 2.90 20.48 1.24
CA LEU A 65 3.01 21.22 -0.01
C LEU A 65 1.70 21.29 -0.82
N SER A 66 1.49 22.43 -1.45
CA SER A 66 0.34 22.70 -2.32
C SER A 66 0.39 21.88 -3.63
N LYS A 67 -0.76 21.69 -4.30
CA LYS A 67 -0.82 21.00 -5.61
C LYS A 67 0.14 21.58 -6.66
N ASP A 68 0.34 22.90 -6.65
CA ASP A 68 1.26 23.60 -7.57
C ASP A 68 2.73 23.29 -7.27
N GLU A 69 3.09 22.98 -6.03
CA GLU A 69 4.43 22.55 -5.63
C GLU A 69 4.70 21.10 -6.01
N LYS A 70 3.66 20.23 -6.02
CA LYS A 70 3.78 18.86 -6.54
C LYS A 70 4.17 18.84 -8.02
N VAL A 71 3.56 19.71 -8.83
CA VAL A 71 3.88 19.82 -10.26
C VAL A 71 5.32 20.29 -10.47
N ARG A 72 5.81 21.23 -9.65
CA ARG A 72 7.20 21.69 -9.70
C ARG A 72 8.21 20.63 -9.25
N ASN A 73 7.81 19.74 -8.33
CA ASN A 73 8.65 18.70 -7.75
C ASN A 73 8.31 17.29 -8.28
N LYS A 74 7.80 17.19 -9.52
CA LYS A 74 7.33 15.91 -10.09
C LYS A 74 8.35 14.77 -9.97
N GLU A 75 9.65 15.06 -10.17
CA GLU A 75 10.72 14.07 -10.03
C GLU A 75 10.83 13.51 -8.60
N PHE A 76 10.66 14.36 -7.58
CA PHE A 76 10.66 13.95 -6.18
C PHE A 76 9.50 13.00 -5.88
N TYR A 77 8.28 13.34 -6.31
CA TYR A 77 7.09 12.49 -6.08
C TYR A 77 7.17 11.17 -6.85
N MET A 78 7.70 11.18 -8.07
CA MET A 78 7.97 9.94 -8.81
C MET A 78 8.99 9.06 -8.08
N LYS A 79 10.06 9.64 -7.54
CA LYS A 79 11.04 8.89 -6.73
C LYS A 79 10.40 8.33 -5.46
N MET A 80 9.56 9.10 -4.77
CA MET A 80 8.80 8.66 -3.61
C MET A 80 7.85 7.50 -3.96
N GLY A 81 7.09 7.64 -5.05
CA GLY A 81 6.19 6.60 -5.55
C GLY A 81 6.92 5.29 -5.88
N ASN A 82 8.09 5.38 -6.53
CA ASN A 82 8.94 4.22 -6.80
C ASN A 82 9.46 3.57 -5.51
N ASN A 83 9.89 4.35 -4.52
CA ASN A 83 10.37 3.81 -3.25
C ASN A 83 9.27 3.06 -2.49
N ILE A 84 8.05 3.63 -2.45
CA ILE A 84 6.88 2.98 -1.85
C ILE A 84 6.53 1.72 -2.64
N ALA A 85 6.47 1.79 -3.97
CA ALA A 85 6.19 0.64 -4.81
C ALA A 85 7.17 -0.51 -4.61
N ASN A 86 8.47 -0.22 -4.54
CA ASN A 86 9.51 -1.22 -4.25
C ASN A 86 9.34 -1.83 -2.86
N THR A 87 9.03 -1.03 -1.83
CA THR A 87 8.79 -1.55 -0.47
C THR A 87 7.61 -2.54 -0.44
N PHE A 88 6.53 -2.22 -1.16
CA PHE A 88 5.39 -3.13 -1.29
C PHE A 88 5.73 -4.35 -2.14
N ARG A 89 6.51 -4.18 -3.21
CA ARG A 89 6.98 -5.28 -4.06
C ARG A 89 7.76 -6.30 -3.24
N ASP A 90 8.76 -5.85 -2.48
CA ASP A 90 9.57 -6.71 -1.63
C ASP A 90 8.72 -7.55 -0.65
N GLY A 91 7.65 -6.97 -0.11
CA GLY A 91 6.76 -7.65 0.84
C GLY A 91 5.65 -8.51 0.22
N LEU A 92 5.11 -8.12 -0.93
CA LEU A 92 3.90 -8.73 -1.52
C LEU A 92 4.18 -9.56 -2.77
N GLU A 93 5.34 -9.43 -3.39
CA GLU A 93 5.69 -10.14 -4.62
C GLU A 93 5.48 -11.66 -4.54
N PRO A 94 5.90 -12.37 -3.46
CA PRO A 94 5.64 -13.81 -3.37
C PRO A 94 4.15 -14.15 -3.40
N ILE A 95 3.32 -13.36 -2.70
CA ILE A 95 1.87 -13.58 -2.59
C ILE A 95 1.19 -13.30 -3.92
N LEU A 96 1.56 -12.19 -4.57
CA LEU A 96 1.03 -11.80 -5.87
C LEU A 96 1.44 -12.79 -6.97
N CYS A 97 2.69 -13.25 -6.97
CA CYS A 97 3.19 -14.24 -7.91
C CYS A 97 2.47 -15.58 -7.75
N CYS A 98 2.21 -16.03 -6.53
CA CYS A 98 1.48 -17.28 -6.29
C CYS A 98 0.04 -17.26 -6.85
N HIS A 99 -0.61 -16.09 -6.89
CA HIS A 99 -2.01 -15.98 -7.33
C HIS A 99 -2.16 -15.56 -8.80
N PHE A 100 -1.38 -14.57 -9.24
CA PHE A 100 -1.50 -13.97 -10.57
C PHE A 100 -0.39 -14.38 -11.54
N GLY A 101 0.69 -15.01 -11.06
CA GLY A 101 1.92 -15.23 -11.82
C GLY A 101 2.87 -14.03 -11.81
N ASP A 102 4.09 -14.26 -12.31
CA ASP A 102 5.18 -13.28 -12.35
C ASP A 102 5.03 -12.27 -13.49
N ALA A 103 4.40 -12.67 -14.60
CA ALA A 103 4.28 -11.87 -15.82
C ALA A 103 3.59 -10.51 -15.63
N ILE A 104 2.78 -10.34 -14.58
CA ILE A 104 2.04 -9.10 -14.31
C ILE A 104 2.79 -8.13 -13.40
N LEU A 105 3.82 -8.58 -12.69
CA LEU A 105 4.38 -7.86 -11.54
C LEU A 105 5.02 -6.54 -11.95
N ASP A 106 5.79 -6.54 -13.04
CA ASP A 106 6.46 -5.32 -13.49
C ASP A 106 5.46 -4.23 -13.88
N GLU A 107 4.42 -4.57 -14.63
CA GLU A 107 3.40 -3.60 -15.04
C GLU A 107 2.52 -3.19 -13.84
N LEU A 108 2.20 -4.11 -12.94
CA LEU A 108 1.47 -3.83 -11.71
C LEU A 108 2.21 -2.79 -10.86
N PHE A 109 3.49 -3.02 -10.56
CA PHE A 109 4.27 -2.13 -9.71
C PHE A 109 4.61 -0.81 -10.39
N ARG A 110 4.72 -0.79 -11.73
CA ARG A 110 4.84 0.45 -12.49
C ARG A 110 3.59 1.32 -12.37
N LYS A 111 2.40 0.74 -12.53
CA LYS A 111 1.12 1.46 -12.34
C LYS A 111 0.93 1.90 -10.90
N PHE A 112 1.30 1.05 -9.95
CA PHE A 112 1.23 1.37 -8.54
C PHE A 112 2.11 2.56 -8.18
N ALA A 113 3.37 2.59 -8.63
CA ALA A 113 4.26 3.73 -8.43
C ALA A 113 3.69 5.04 -8.99
N LEU A 114 3.02 4.99 -10.16
CA LEU A 114 2.35 6.14 -10.76
C LEU A 114 1.16 6.60 -9.92
N HIS A 115 0.27 5.70 -9.51
CA HIS A 115 -0.86 6.05 -8.66
C HIS A 115 -0.41 6.65 -7.33
N VAL A 116 0.69 6.14 -6.74
CA VAL A 116 1.27 6.72 -5.53
C VAL A 116 1.90 8.09 -5.80
N ALA A 117 2.61 8.27 -6.90
CA ALA A 117 3.21 9.58 -7.22
C ALA A 117 2.16 10.67 -7.49
N ASP A 118 1.04 10.30 -8.12
CA ASP A 118 -0.03 11.22 -8.51
C ASP A 118 -1.05 11.46 -7.39
N ASP A 119 -1.11 10.59 -6.39
CA ASP A 119 -2.12 10.68 -5.34
C ASP A 119 -1.76 11.79 -4.31
N PRO A 120 -2.72 12.70 -4.01
CA PRO A 120 -2.47 13.84 -3.12
C PRO A 120 -2.24 13.42 -1.67
N ASN A 121 -2.68 12.23 -1.28
CA ASN A 121 -2.63 11.63 0.07
C ASN A 121 -1.73 10.38 0.09
N SER A 122 -0.83 10.20 -0.89
CA SER A 122 0.03 9.02 -1.01
C SER A 122 1.03 8.85 0.13
N SER A 123 1.07 9.83 1.02
CA SER A 123 1.55 9.71 2.39
C SER A 123 0.89 8.51 3.09
N MET A 124 1.71 7.73 3.79
CA MET A 124 1.23 6.58 4.57
C MET A 124 0.39 7.08 5.76
N HIS A 125 -0.89 7.35 5.52
CA HIS A 125 -1.87 7.54 6.58
C HIS A 125 -2.29 6.16 7.10
N GLN A 126 -1.90 5.87 8.35
CA GLN A 126 -2.49 4.85 9.20
C GLN A 126 -3.30 5.53 10.28
#